data_AF-A0A941A1F9-F1
#
_entry.id   AF-A0A941A1F9-F1
#
_cell.length_a   1.000
_cell.length_b   1.000
_cell.length_c   1.000
_cell.angle_alpha   90.00
_cell.angle_beta   90.00
_cell.angle_gamma   90.00
#
_symmetry.space_group_name_H-M   'P 1'
#
loop_
_entity.id
_entity.type
_entity.pdbx_description
1 polymer ?
#
loop_
_entity_poly.entity_id
_entity_poly.type
_entity_poly.pdbx_seq_one_letter_code
_entity_poly.pdbx_strand_id
1 'polypeptide(L)' 'MIAFGPSGWRGIIAEDFTFTGVRAVSQAIGEHIRVEDPRAGERGLVVGYDSRFLSEAFAAQVARVLAAQGVKTLLCE' A
#
# COMPACT_ATOMS: atom_id res chain seq x y z
N MET A 1 3.68 7.87 -13.98
CA MET A 1 2.53 8.65 -13.46
C MET A 1 1.65 7.71 -12.64
N ILE A 2 1.08 8.15 -11.50
CA ILE A 2 0.12 7.32 -10.74
C ILE A 2 -1.27 7.53 -11.32
N ALA A 3 -1.88 6.47 -11.84
CA ALA A 3 -3.22 6.51 -12.41
C ALA A 3 -4.01 5.26 -11.97
N PHE A 4 -5.19 5.47 -11.41
CA PHE A 4 -6.08 4.40 -10.96
C PHE A 4 -7.09 4.07 -12.05
N GLY A 5 -7.09 2.81 -12.49
CA GLY A 5 -8.16 2.24 -13.30
C GLY A 5 -9.14 1.41 -12.45
N PRO A 6 -10.10 0.72 -13.09
CA PRO A 6 -11.08 -0.12 -12.39
C PRO A 6 -10.46 -1.23 -11.53
N SER A 7 -9.22 -1.62 -11.83
CA SER A 7 -8.47 -2.65 -11.11
C SER A 7 -7.24 -2.09 -10.38
N GLY A 8 -7.34 -0.84 -9.91
CA GLY A 8 -6.27 -0.16 -9.17
C GLY A 8 -5.22 0.47 -10.07
N TRP A 9 -4.06 0.77 -9.47
CA TRP A 9 -2.91 1.35 -10.15
C TRP A 9 -2.02 0.26 -10.74
N ARG A 10 -1.69 0.39 -12.03
CA ARG A 10 -0.84 -0.54 -12.78
C ARG A 10 0.24 0.24 -13.53
N GLY A 11 1.37 -0.40 -13.76
CA GLY A 11 2.49 0.18 -14.50
C GLY A 11 3.66 -0.78 -14.64
N ILE A 12 4.63 -0.41 -15.47
CA ILE A 12 5.89 -1.15 -15.62
C ILE A 12 6.73 -0.94 -14.34
N ILE A 13 7.23 -2.04 -13.77
CA ILE A 13 8.07 -1.97 -12.56
C ILE A 13 9.34 -1.18 -12.85
N ALA A 14 9.71 -0.30 -11.90
CA ALA A 14 10.85 0.62 -11.96
C ALA A 14 10.74 1.79 -12.96
N GLU A 15 9.73 1.80 -13.83
CA GLU A 15 9.42 2.94 -14.70
C GLU A 15 8.18 3.70 -14.18
N ASP A 16 7.02 3.05 -14.24
CA ASP A 16 5.76 3.63 -13.74
C ASP A 16 5.50 3.22 -12.29
N PHE A 17 5.69 1.93 -11.97
CA PHE A 17 5.43 1.35 -10.65
C PHE A 17 6.73 1.33 -9.85
N THR A 18 6.93 2.38 -9.06
CA THR A 18 8.16 2.64 -8.32
C THR A 18 7.93 2.65 -6.81
N PHE A 19 9.00 2.46 -6.02
CA PHE A 19 8.91 2.57 -4.55
C PHE A 19 8.39 3.93 -4.09
N THR A 20 8.68 5.01 -4.82
CA THR A 20 8.15 6.35 -4.51
C THR A 20 6.65 6.40 -4.73
N GLY A 21 6.15 5.84 -5.83
CA GLY A 21 4.71 5.77 -6.06
C GLY A 21 4.00 4.85 -5.07
N VAL A 22 4.60 3.70 -4.73
CA VAL A 22 4.09 2.80 -3.68
C VAL A 22 3.96 3.53 -2.34
N ARG A 23 4.99 4.29 -1.93
CA ARG A 23 4.91 5.12 -0.71
C ARG A 23 3.75 6.11 -0.75
N ALA A 24 3.62 6.87 -1.84
CA ALA A 24 2.57 7.87 -1.98
C ALA A 24 1.17 7.25 -1.92
N VAL A 25 0.95 6.13 -2.62
CA VAL A 25 -0.33 5.42 -2.60
C VAL A 25 -0.62 4.84 -1.22
N SER A 26 0.36 4.22 -0.54
CA SER A 26 0.17 3.68 0.80
C SER A 26 -0.14 4.75 1.83
N GLN A 27 0.48 5.93 1.74
CA GLN A 27 0.17 7.07 2.59
C GLN A 27 -1.28 7.53 2.39
N ALA A 28 -1.69 7.70 1.13
CA ALA A 28 -3.05 8.10 0.79
C ALA A 28 -4.10 7.08 1.24
N ILE A 29 -3.83 5.77 1.09
CA ILE A 29 -4.72 4.71 1.57
C ILE A 29 -4.88 4.79 3.09
N GLY A 30 -3.78 4.88 3.83
CA GLY A 30 -3.82 4.94 5.29
C GLY A 30 -4.55 6.18 5.80
N GLU A 31 -4.36 7.34 5.16
CA GLU A 31 -5.11 8.57 5.46
C GLU A 31 -6.59 8.43 5.16
N HIS A 32 -6.94 7.92 3.97
CA HIS A 32 -8.32 7.79 3.53
C HIS A 32 -9.14 6.91 4.48
N ILE A 33 -8.64 5.73 4.88
CA ILE A 33 -9.41 4.84 5.76
C ILE A 33 -9.67 5.44 7.15
N ARG A 34 -8.77 6.29 7.66
CA ARG A 34 -8.94 6.94 8.98
C ARG A 34 -9.94 8.09 8.91
N VAL A 35 -10.05 8.75 7.75
CA VAL A 35 -11.07 9.77 7.49
C VAL A 35 -12.45 9.12 7.42
N GLU A 36 -12.57 7.99 6.72
CA GLU A 36 -13.84 7.26 6.59
C GLU A 36 -14.29 6.63 7.93
N ASP A 37 -13.35 6.09 8.71
CA ASP A 37 -13.61 5.56 10.04
C ASP A 37 -12.39 5.73 10.96
N PRO A 38 -12.48 6.55 12.02
CA PRO A 38 -11.40 6.76 12.98
C PRO A 38 -10.88 5.46 13.64
N ARG A 39 -11.70 4.40 13.72
CA ARG A 39 -11.33 3.09 14.28
C ARG A 39 -10.73 2.14 13.26
N ALA A 40 -10.66 2.50 11.98
CA ALA A 40 -10.11 1.65 10.94
C ALA A 40 -8.64 1.29 11.20
N GLY A 41 -7.87 2.20 11.80
CA GLY A 41 -6.48 1.97 12.17
C GLY A 41 -6.30 0.77 13.13
N GLU A 42 -7.24 0.57 14.06
CA GLU A 42 -7.21 -0.54 15.03
C GLU A 42 -7.62 -1.88 14.39
N ARG A 43 -8.63 -1.87 13.51
CA ARG A 43 -9.04 -3.06 12.75
C ARG A 43 -7.91 -3.55 11.85
N GLY A 44 -7.20 -2.60 11.24
CA GLY A 44 -6.01 -2.83 10.44
C GLY A 44 -6.29 -3.22 9.00
N LEU A 45 -5.19 -3.38 8.25
CA LEU A 45 -5.17 -3.75 6.85
C LEU A 45 -4.35 -5.02 6.63
N VAL A 46 -4.79 -5.84 5.67
CA VAL A 46 -4.03 -6.99 5.16
C VAL A 46 -3.29 -6.58 3.89
N VAL A 47 -2.01 -6.88 3.82
CA VAL A 47 -1.15 -6.63 2.66
C VAL A 47 -0.71 -7.99 2.11
N GLY A 48 -1.23 -8.34 0.94
CA GLY A 48 -0.85 -9.51 0.16
C GLY A 48 -0.11 -9.14 -1.12
N TYR A 49 0.65 -10.08 -1.66
CA TYR A 49 1.37 -9.92 -2.91
C TYR A 49 1.51 -11.26 -3.64
N ASP A 50 1.91 -11.23 -4.90
CA ASP A 50 2.16 -12.42 -5.72
C ASP A 50 3.65 -12.59 -6.06
N SER A 51 4.00 -13.61 -6.85
CA SER A 51 5.39 -13.96 -7.15
C SER A 51 6.11 -13.06 -8.15
N ARG A 52 5.55 -11.90 -8.54
CA ARG A 52 6.24 -10.98 -9.47
C ARG A 52 7.50 -10.39 -8.84
N PHE A 53 8.42 -9.97 -9.72
CA PHE A 53 9.64 -9.29 -9.33
C PHE A 53 9.34 -8.09 -8.41
N LEU A 54 10.06 -7.98 -7.29
CA LEU A 54 9.90 -6.95 -6.25
C LEU A 54 8.56 -6.92 -5.50
N SER A 55 7.63 -7.83 -5.75
CA SER A 55 6.32 -7.86 -5.07
C SER A 55 6.46 -7.89 -3.54
N GLU A 56 7.33 -8.76 -3.01
CA GLU A 56 7.64 -8.84 -1.57
C GLU A 56 8.19 -7.51 -1.03
N ALA A 57 9.16 -6.91 -1.73
CA ALA A 57 9.76 -5.65 -1.32
C ALA A 57 8.76 -4.49 -1.34
N PHE A 58 7.87 -4.46 -2.33
CA PHE A 58 6.78 -3.49 -2.39
C PHE A 58 5.78 -3.70 -1.26
N ALA A 59 5.37 -4.94 -0.99
CA ALA A 59 4.46 -5.26 0.11
C ALA A 59 5.04 -4.86 1.48
N ALA A 60 6.32 -5.16 1.72
CA ALA A 60 7.03 -4.70 2.90
C ALA A 60 7.07 -3.16 2.98
N GLN A 61 7.21 -2.46 1.85
CA GLN A 61 7.15 -1.00 1.82
C GLN A 61 5.77 -0.45 2.17
N VAL A 62 4.70 -1.06 1.66
CA VAL A 62 3.32 -0.71 2.03
C VAL A 62 3.13 -0.88 3.54
N ALA A 63 3.53 -2.03 4.08
CA ALA A 63 3.39 -2.33 5.50
C ALA A 63 4.14 -1.33 6.39
N ARG A 64 5.38 -0.96 6.02
CA ARG A 64 6.15 0.07 6.74
C ARG A 64 5.45 1.42 6.77
N VAL A 65 4.88 1.85 5.64
CA VAL A 65 4.19 3.15 5.55
C VAL A 65 2.92 3.15 6.39
N LEU A 66 2.10 2.10 6.30
CA LEU A 66 0.86 1.99 7.06
C LEU A 66 1.13 1.92 8.57
N ALA A 67 2.11 1.12 9.00
CA ALA A 67 2.53 1.03 10.39
C ALA A 67 3.05 2.38 10.93
N ALA A 68 3.80 3.14 10.13
CA ALA A 68 4.28 4.47 10.51
C ALA A 68 3.15 5.49 10.70
N GLN A 69 1.98 5.27 10.10
CA GLN A 69 0.78 6.07 10.33
C GLN A 69 -0.13 5.52 11.46
N GLY A 70 0.33 4.53 12.23
CA GLY A 70 -0.45 3.93 13.32
C GLY A 70 -1.56 2.99 12.86
N VAL A 71 -1.51 2.49 11.62
CA VAL A 71 -2.46 1.49 11.12
C VAL A 71 -1.91 0.09 11.39
N LYS A 72 -2.66 -0.73 12.13
CA LYS A 72 -2.33 -2.15 12.31
C LYS A 72 -2.22 -2.81 10.95
N THR A 73 -1.10 -3.46 10.66
CA THR A 73 -0.85 -4.04 9.33
C THR A 73 -0.43 -5.49 9.45
N LEU A 74 -1.10 -6.36 8.70
CA LEU A 74 -0.81 -7.79 8.59
C LEU A 74 -0.20 -8.03 7.21
N LEU A 75 1.09 -8.35 7.15
CA LEU A 75 1.79 -8.70 5.92
C LEU A 75 1.75 -10.22 5.75
N CYS A 76 1.23 -10.69 4.61
CA CYS A 76 1.22 -12.11 4.24
C CYS A 76 2.63 -12.58 3.85
N GLU A 77 2.93 -13.86 4.10
CA GLU A 77 4.15 -14.56 3.66
C GLU A 77 3.86 -15.50 2.48
#